data_AF-A0A1A8QZR0-F1
#
_entry.id   AF-A0A1A8QZR0-F1
#
_cell.length_a   1.000
_cell.length_b   1.000
_cell.length_c   1.000
_cell.angle_alpha   90.00
_cell.angle_beta   90.00
_cell.angle_gamma   90.00
#
_symmetry.space_group_name_H-M   'P 1'
#
loop_
_entity.id
_entity.type
_entity.pdbx_description
1 polymer ?
#
loop_
_entity_poly.entity_id
_entity_poly.type
_entity_poly.pdbx_seq_one_letter_code
_entity_poly.pdbx_strand_id
1 'polypeptide(L)'
;SPLNYKERWFILTKEKISYYDFDSEKMRRKGLKGSVDLEKIKCVETVQPEANTPQERQFAFQIIYDEGPLYIFAKHEEVRTEWIKKLKEMVRFNKEL
;
A
#
# COMPACT_ATOMS: atom_id res chain seq x y z
N SER A 1 -0.63 -18.51 -9.27
CA SER A 1 -0.84 -18.75 -7.82
C SER A 1 -2.12 -18.08 -7.39
N PRO A 2 -3.00 -18.71 -6.59
CA PRO A 2 -4.17 -18.00 -6.08
C PRO A 2 -3.68 -16.79 -5.28
N LEU A 3 -4.11 -15.60 -5.70
CA LEU A 3 -3.68 -14.32 -5.14
C LEU A 3 -4.02 -14.31 -3.64
N ASN A 4 -2.99 -14.28 -2.80
CA ASN A 4 -3.11 -14.38 -1.35
C ASN A 4 -3.35 -13.00 -0.74
N TYR A 5 -4.61 -12.54 -0.79
CA TYR A 5 -5.03 -11.29 -0.18
C TYR A 5 -5.14 -11.45 1.34
N LYS A 6 -4.55 -10.50 2.08
CA LYS A 6 -4.65 -10.47 3.53
C LYS A 6 -4.89 -9.03 4.00
N GLU A 7 -5.83 -8.85 4.92
CA GLU A 7 -6.02 -7.55 5.57
C GLU A 7 -4.79 -7.20 6.41
N ARG A 8 -4.35 -5.95 6.32
CA ARG A 8 -3.14 -5.44 6.96
C ARG A 8 -3.38 -4.06 7.53
N TRP A 9 -2.77 -3.82 8.67
CA TRP A 9 -2.68 -2.47 9.23
C TRP A 9 -1.45 -1.77 8.66
N PHE A 10 -1.64 -0.74 7.84
CA PHE A 10 -0.56 0.06 7.25
C PHE A 10 -0.25 1.29 8.09
N ILE A 11 1.04 1.62 8.21
CA ILE A 11 1.52 2.83 8.87
C ILE A 11 2.57 3.48 7.98
N LEU A 12 2.37 4.76 7.68
CA LEU A 12 3.33 5.61 6.97
C LEU A 12 4.06 6.48 7.99
N THR A 13 5.39 6.42 7.98
CA THR A 13 6.26 7.35 8.73
C THR A 13 7.13 8.12 7.74
N LYS A 14 7.95 9.06 8.24
CA LYS A 14 8.92 9.80 7.42
C LYS A 14 10.01 8.93 6.79
N GLU A 15 10.19 7.70 7.29
CA GLU A 15 11.28 6.80 6.89
C GLU A 15 10.77 5.61 6.07
N LYS A 16 9.58 5.09 6.37
CA LYS A 16 9.07 3.86 5.76
C LYS A 16 7.55 3.76 5.80
N ILE A 17 7.01 2.94 4.90
CA ILE A 17 5.67 2.36 5.03
C ILE A 17 5.82 0.94 5.61
N SER A 18 5.11 0.63 6.69
CA SER A 18 5.15 -0.68 7.35
C SER A 18 3.76 -1.29 7.42
N TYR A 19 3.65 -2.61 7.31
CA TYR A 19 2.39 -3.32 7.37
C TYR A 19 2.44 -4.51 8.35
N TYR A 20 1.34 -4.67 9.08
CA TYR A 20 1.23 -5.58 10.21
C TYR A 20 -0.01 -6.46 10.05
N ASP A 21 -0.01 -7.63 10.69
CA ASP A 21 -1.26 -8.37 10.88
C ASP A 21 -2.26 -7.50 11.66
N PHE A 22 -3.53 -7.59 11.28
CA PHE A 22 -4.64 -6.90 11.93
C PHE A 22 -5.54 -7.91 12.67
N ASP A 23 -5.84 -7.63 13.92
CA ASP A 23 -6.86 -8.31 14.72
C ASP A 23 -8.18 -7.55 14.57
N SER A 24 -9.07 -8.02 13.68
CA SER A 24 -10.36 -7.35 13.45
C SER A 24 -11.29 -7.45 14.66
N GLU A 25 -11.27 -8.56 15.39
CA GLU A 25 -12.10 -8.76 16.60
C GLU A 25 -11.69 -7.81 17.73
N LYS A 26 -10.38 -7.63 17.93
CA LYS A 26 -9.83 -6.80 19.01
C LYS A 26 -9.44 -5.40 18.55
N MET A 27 -9.72 -5.04 17.30
CA MET A 27 -9.37 -3.77 16.65
C MET A 27 -7.92 -3.33 16.94
N ARG A 28 -6.97 -4.27 16.86
CA ARG A 28 -5.56 -4.00 17.22
C ARG A 28 -4.55 -4.57 16.24
N ARG A 29 -3.41 -3.90 16.15
CA ARG A 29 -2.24 -4.33 15.39
C ARG A 29 -1.54 -5.50 16.08
N LYS A 30 -1.09 -6.51 15.31
CA LYS A 30 -0.25 -7.62 15.77
C LYS A 30 1.18 -7.50 15.23
N GLY A 31 1.78 -8.62 14.81
CA GLY A 31 3.17 -8.69 14.35
C GLY A 31 3.40 -7.98 13.02
N LEU A 32 4.58 -7.38 12.88
CA LEU A 32 5.09 -6.79 11.65
C LEU A 32 5.22 -7.88 10.57
N LYS A 33 4.81 -7.57 9.35
CA LYS A 33 4.92 -8.47 8.19
C LYS A 33 5.88 -7.99 7.13
N GLY A 34 6.08 -6.69 7.03
CA GLY A 34 7.10 -6.11 6.19
C GLY A 34 7.06 -4.59 6.24
N SER A 35 8.06 -4.01 5.60
CA SER A 35 8.19 -2.58 5.44
C SER A 35 8.92 -2.25 4.16
N VAL A 36 8.61 -1.10 3.58
CA VAL A 36 9.34 -0.52 2.45
C VAL A 36 9.89 0.82 2.91
N ASP A 37 11.22 0.96 2.86
CA ASP A 37 11.89 2.23 3.15
C ASP A 37 11.54 3.23 2.06
N LEU A 38 11.17 4.46 2.45
CA LEU A 38 10.69 5.45 1.48
C LEU A 38 11.76 5.80 0.45
N GLU A 39 13.04 5.78 0.80
CA GLU A 39 14.16 6.05 -0.11
C GLU A 39 14.27 5.03 -1.27
N LYS A 40 13.75 3.82 -1.08
CA LYS A 40 13.77 2.74 -2.08
C LYS A 40 12.54 2.75 -3.00
N ILE A 41 11.56 3.60 -2.69
CA ILE A 41 10.37 3.73 -3.52
C ILE A 41 10.73 4.49 -4.79
N LYS A 42 10.40 3.88 -5.92
CA LYS A 42 10.63 4.40 -7.28
C LYS A 42 9.36 4.97 -7.90
N CYS A 43 8.21 4.42 -7.53
CA CYS A 43 6.94 4.83 -8.13
C CYS A 43 5.76 4.48 -7.22
N VAL A 44 4.72 5.32 -7.22
CA VAL A 44 3.46 5.06 -6.53
C VAL A 44 2.33 5.44 -7.47
N GLU A 45 1.51 4.50 -7.90
CA GLU A 45 0.46 4.76 -8.89
C GLU A 45 -0.84 4.01 -8.62
N THR A 46 -1.94 4.54 -9.18
CA THR A 46 -3.21 3.82 -9.22
C THR A 46 -3.09 2.57 -10.09
N VAL A 47 -3.84 1.52 -9.74
CA VAL A 47 -3.98 0.33 -10.57
C VAL A 47 -5.42 0.28 -11.06
N GLN A 48 -5.60 0.20 -12.37
CA GLN A 48 -6.94 0.12 -12.96
C GLN A 48 -7.56 -1.25 -12.65
N PRO A 49 -8.81 -1.30 -12.16
CA PRO A 49 -9.50 -2.56 -11.93
C PRO A 49 -9.83 -3.23 -13.27
N GLU A 50 -9.75 -4.54 -13.31
CA GLU A 50 -10.23 -5.37 -14.43
C GLU A 50 -11.77 -5.45 -14.41
N ALA A 51 -12.38 -5.83 -15.54
CA ALA A 51 -13.84 -5.83 -15.74
C ALA A 51 -14.63 -6.63 -14.67
N ASN A 52 -14.03 -7.67 -14.09
CA ASN A 52 -14.67 -8.55 -13.10
C ASN A 52 -14.07 -8.40 -11.70
N THR A 53 -13.47 -7.25 -11.39
CA THR A 53 -12.85 -6.98 -10.08
C THR A 53 -13.93 -6.87 -8.99
N PRO A 54 -13.83 -7.65 -7.90
CA PRO A 54 -14.72 -7.51 -6.75
C PRO A 54 -14.70 -6.09 -6.17
N GLN A 55 -15.80 -5.63 -5.59
CA GLN A 55 -15.92 -4.28 -5.02
C GLN A 55 -14.80 -3.96 -4.01
N GLU A 56 -14.44 -4.92 -3.16
CA GLU A 56 -13.35 -4.83 -2.17
C GLU A 56 -11.96 -4.59 -2.78
N ARG A 57 -11.82 -4.75 -4.10
CA ARG A 57 -10.55 -4.63 -4.84
C ARG A 57 -10.55 -3.48 -5.85
N GLN A 58 -11.59 -2.64 -5.87
CA GLN A 58 -11.70 -1.55 -6.85
C GLN A 58 -10.67 -0.44 -6.64
N PHE A 59 -10.27 -0.19 -5.39
CA PHE A 59 -9.40 0.94 -5.05
C PHE A 59 -7.95 0.49 -4.83
N ALA A 60 -7.40 -0.13 -5.86
CA ALA A 60 -6.01 -0.59 -5.87
C ALA A 60 -5.01 0.53 -6.19
N PHE A 61 -3.85 0.48 -5.56
CA PHE A 61 -2.65 1.23 -5.92
C PHE A 61 -1.41 0.36 -5.70
N GLN A 62 -0.31 0.73 -6.34
CA GLN A 62 0.96 0.01 -6.26
C GLN A 62 2.08 0.91 -5.76
N ILE A 63 3.00 0.32 -4.99
CA ILE A 63 4.28 0.90 -4.62
C ILE A 63 5.37 0.06 -5.30
N ILE A 64 6.13 0.68 -6.20
CA ILE A 64 7.26 0.04 -6.88
C ILE A 64 8.53 0.38 -6.11
N TYR A 65 9.29 -0.65 -5.73
CA TYR A 65 10.58 -0.56 -5.05
C TYR A 65 11.49 -1.72 -5.50
N ASP A 66 12.69 -1.80 -4.96
CA ASP A 66 13.74 -2.74 -5.43
C ASP A 66 13.31 -4.22 -5.43
N GLU A 67 12.46 -4.65 -4.50
CA GLU A 67 12.02 -6.05 -4.40
C GLU A 67 10.76 -6.36 -5.23
N GLY A 68 10.30 -5.40 -6.04
CA GLY A 68 9.14 -5.53 -6.92
C GLY A 68 7.92 -4.73 -6.46
N PRO A 69 6.74 -4.92 -7.10
CA PRO A 69 5.54 -4.17 -6.78
C PRO A 69 4.87 -4.67 -5.48
N LEU A 70 4.50 -3.75 -4.59
CA LEU A 70 3.55 -3.98 -3.50
C LEU A 70 2.18 -3.44 -3.91
N TYR A 71 1.21 -4.34 -4.08
CA TYR A 71 -0.18 -3.98 -4.35
C TYR A 71 -0.97 -3.79 -3.05
N ILE A 72 -1.65 -2.65 -2.92
CA ILE A 72 -2.48 -2.29 -1.77
C ILE A 72 -3.88 -1.93 -2.27
N PHE A 73 -4.89 -2.47 -1.61
CA PHE A 73 -6.30 -2.24 -1.92
C PHE A 73 -6.92 -1.46 -0.76
N ALA A 74 -7.31 -0.21 -1.02
CA ALA A 74 -8.01 0.62 -0.04
C ALA A 74 -9.49 0.24 0.04
N LYS A 75 -10.14 0.46 1.19
CA LYS A 75 -11.58 0.24 1.35
C LYS A 75 -12.43 1.23 0.56
N HIS A 76 -11.92 2.45 0.36
CA HIS A 76 -12.61 3.55 -0.31
C HIS A 76 -11.66 4.35 -1.20
N GLU A 77 -12.22 5.07 -2.17
CA GLU A 77 -11.46 5.90 -3.11
C GLU A 77 -10.74 7.05 -2.42
N GLU A 78 -11.38 7.67 -1.42
CA GLU A 78 -10.81 8.81 -0.68
C GLU A 78 -9.54 8.37 0.05
N VAL A 79 -9.58 7.19 0.68
CA VAL A 79 -8.43 6.59 1.37
C VAL A 79 -7.31 6.30 0.35
N ARG A 80 -7.62 5.68 -0.79
CA ARG A 80 -6.62 5.45 -1.86
C ARG A 80 -5.95 6.77 -2.28
N THR A 81 -6.76 7.79 -2.53
CA THR A 81 -6.30 9.09 -3.02
C THR A 81 -5.40 9.78 -2.00
N GLU A 82 -5.79 9.76 -0.72
CA GLU A 82 -4.98 10.31 0.38
C GLU A 82 -3.63 9.60 0.51
N TRP A 83 -3.61 8.26 0.47
CA TRP A 83 -2.39 7.47 0.55
C TRP A 83 -1.44 7.76 -0.62
N ILE A 84 -1.94 7.76 -1.86
CA ILE A 84 -1.12 8.05 -3.04
C ILE A 84 -0.56 9.46 -2.96
N LYS A 85 -1.40 10.46 -2.66
CA LYS A 85 -0.96 11.85 -2.53
C LYS A 85 0.16 11.95 -1.50
N LYS A 86 -0.04 11.37 -0.31
CA LYS A 86 0.93 11.48 0.77
C LYS A 86 2.24 10.77 0.46
N LEU A 87 2.18 9.57 -0.10
CA LEU A 87 3.36 8.84 -0.54
C LEU A 87 4.13 9.60 -1.61
N LYS A 88 3.45 10.09 -2.67
CA LYS A 88 4.08 10.91 -3.73
C LYS A 88 4.77 12.16 -3.17
N GLU A 89 4.13 12.87 -2.24
CA GLU A 89 4.74 14.02 -1.55
C GLU A 89 6.03 13.65 -0.80
N MET A 90 6.04 12.48 -0.14
CA MET A 90 7.15 12.07 0.72
C MET A 90 8.33 11.50 -0.06
N VAL A 91 8.07 10.89 -1.22
CA VAL A 91 9.12 10.30 -2.07
C VAL A 91 9.61 11.27 -3.15
N ARG A 92 9.03 12.47 -3.28
CA ARG A 92 9.26 13.44 -4.38
C ARG A 92 10.72 13.80 -4.69
N PHE A 93 11.63 13.57 -3.76
CA PHE A 93 13.07 13.88 -3.89
C PHE A 93 13.95 12.65 -4.01
N ASN A 94 13.36 11.46 -4.10
CA ASN A 94 14.10 10.25 -4.40
C ASN A 94 14.73 10.40 -5.78
N LYS A 95 15.95 9.87 -5.93
CA LYS A 95 16.73 10.01 -7.17
C LYS A 95 16.10 9.30 -8.37
N GLU A 96 15.08 8.47 -8.15
CA GLU A 96 14.36 7.68 -9.17
C GLU A 96 12.87 8.04 -9.23
N LEU A 97 12.52 9.30 -9.53
CA LEU A 97 11.15 9.71 -9.85
C LEU A 97 11.03 10.25 -11.27
#